data_AF-A0A920TAC0-F1
#
_entry.id   AF-A0A920TAC0-F1
#
_cell.length_a   1.000
_cell.length_b   1.000
_cell.length_c   1.000
_cell.angle_alpha   90.00
_cell.angle_beta   90.00
_cell.angle_gamma   90.00
#
_symmetry.space_group_name_H-M   'P 1'
#
loop_
_entity.id
_entity.type
_entity.pdbx_description
1 polymer ?
#
loop_
_entity_poly.entity_id
_entity_poly.type
_entity_poly.pdbx_seq_one_letter_code
_entity_poly.pdbx_strand_id
1 'polypeptide(L)'
;MDGVIGRVLAELDDQGVADNTMVVFLSDNGRPFPRCKTTLYDSGIKTPLLVRFPGVVAPGSTCRSMSVRSTWHRRSWTSAR
;
A
#
# COMPACT_ATOMS: atom_id res chain seq x y z
N MET A 1 -7.33 -8.64 10.70
CA MET A 1 -6.17 -8.00 10.02
C MET A 1 -6.11 -6.52 10.37
N ASP A 2 -7.18 -5.75 10.13
CA ASP A 2 -7.25 -4.31 10.46
C ASP A 2 -6.79 -3.95 11.87
N GLY A 3 -7.36 -4.58 12.91
CA GLY A 3 -6.94 -4.31 14.29
C GLY A 3 -5.47 -4.64 14.61
N VAL A 4 -4.83 -5.54 13.86
CA VAL A 4 -3.39 -5.82 14.01
C VAL A 4 -2.56 -4.70 13.42
N ILE A 5 -2.98 -4.16 12.27
CA ILE A 5 -2.35 -2.98 11.66
C ILE A 5 -2.47 -1.79 12.61
N GLY A 6 -3.64 -1.58 13.21
CA GLY A 6 -3.84 -0.52 14.21
C GLY A 6 -2.87 -0.62 15.39
N ARG A 7 -2.61 -1.83 15.90
CA ARG A 7 -1.62 -2.04 16.97
C ARG A 7 -0.19 -1.74 16.53
N VAL A 8 0.20 -2.14 15.32
CA VAL A 8 1.53 -1.84 14.78
C VAL A 8 1.72 -0.34 14.58
N LEU A 9 0.69 0.36 14.10
CA LEU A 9 0.75 1.81 13.94
C LEU A 9 0.86 2.53 15.29
N ALA A 10 0.06 2.11 16.28
CA ALA A 10 0.14 2.65 17.64
C ALA A 10 1.55 2.45 18.25
N GLU A 11 2.14 1.27 18.07
CA GLU A 11 3.49 0.98 18.55
C GLU A 11 4.55 1.89 17.89
N LEU A 12 4.42 2.17 16.58
CA LEU A 12 5.33 3.11 15.90
C LEU A 12 5.19 4.55 16.42
N ASP A 13 3.98 4.96 16.78
CA ASP A 13 3.70 6.26 17.38
C ASP A 13 4.26 6.32 18.82
N ASP A 14 4.07 5.27 19.63
CA ASP A 14 4.59 5.16 21.01
C ASP A 14 6.12 5.19 21.05
N GLN A 15 6.79 4.59 20.05
CA GLN A 15 8.25 4.64 19.89
C GLN A 15 8.75 6.00 19.34
N GLY A 16 7.86 6.90 18.90
CA GLY A 16 8.23 8.20 18.33
C GLY A 16 8.92 8.12 16.97
N VAL A 17 8.83 7.01 16.25
CA VAL A 17 9.50 6.78 14.95
C VAL A 17 8.55 6.82 13.75
N ALA A 18 7.25 7.04 13.99
CA ALA A 18 6.23 7.00 12.96
C ALA A 18 6.44 8.00 11.81
N ASP A 19 6.96 9.20 12.11
CA ASP A 19 7.18 10.25 11.11
C ASP A 19 8.28 9.90 10.09
N ASN A 20 9.24 9.05 10.48
CA ASN A 20 10.33 8.59 9.63
C ASN A 20 10.13 7.15 9.14
N THR A 21 8.93 6.60 9.28
CA THR A 21 8.63 5.22 8.88
C THR A 21 7.67 5.19 7.69
N MET A 22 8.08 4.56 6.59
CA MET A 22 7.20 4.27 5.47
C MET A 22 6.45 2.96 5.74
N VAL A 23 5.11 3.04 5.78
CA VAL A 23 4.24 1.87 5.91
C VAL A 23 3.60 1.58 4.55
N VAL A 24 3.75 0.33 4.09
CA VAL A 24 3.16 -0.14 2.83
C VAL A 24 2.24 -1.31 3.13
N PHE A 25 0.99 -1.21 2.70
CA PHE A 25 0.02 -2.30 2.75
C PHE A 25 -0.33 -2.74 1.34
N LEU A 26 -0.14 -4.03 1.05
CA LEU A 26 -0.42 -4.61 -0.26
C LEU A 26 -0.80 -6.09 -0.15
N SER A 27 -1.29 -6.68 -1.25
CA SER A 27 -1.58 -8.11 -1.34
C SER A 27 -0.78 -8.78 -2.46
N ASP A 28 -0.51 -10.08 -2.31
CA ASP A 28 0.28 -10.88 -3.23
C ASP A 28 -0.50 -11.32 -4.49
N ASN A 29 -1.81 -11.50 -4.38
CA ASN A 29 -2.72 -11.83 -5.47
C ASN A 29 -4.17 -11.48 -5.10
N GLY A 30 -5.06 -11.60 -6.07
CA GLY A 30 -6.50 -11.49 -5.87
C GLY A 30 -7.06 -12.53 -4.90
N ARG A 31 -8.35 -12.40 -4.58
CA ARG A 31 -9.03 -13.22 -3.57
C ARG A 31 -9.05 -14.70 -3.95
N PRO A 32 -9.14 -15.64 -2.99
CA PRO A 32 -9.22 -17.08 -3.28
C PRO A 32 -10.65 -17.50 -3.67
N PHE A 33 -11.23 -16.82 -4.65
CA PHE A 33 -12.55 -17.14 -5.20
C PHE A 33 -12.43 -17.65 -6.64
N PRO A 34 -13.44 -18.37 -7.16
CA PRO A 34 -13.49 -18.75 -8.55
C PRO A 34 -13.27 -17.54 -9.47
N ARG A 35 -12.45 -17.70 -10.52
CA ARG A 35 -12.04 -16.65 -11.46
C ARG A 35 -11.26 -15.47 -10.84
N CYS A 36 -10.61 -15.68 -9.70
CA CYS A 36 -9.76 -14.67 -9.05
C CYS A 36 -8.30 -15.12 -9.05
N LYS A 37 -7.71 -15.42 -7.89
CA LYS A 37 -6.34 -15.95 -7.76
C LYS A 37 -6.09 -17.03 -8.83
N THR A 38 -4.90 -17.00 -9.43
CA THR A 38 -4.45 -17.84 -10.58
C THR A 38 -5.01 -17.47 -11.96
N THR A 39 -5.73 -16.36 -12.09
CA THR A 39 -6.19 -15.83 -13.39
C THR A 39 -5.66 -14.42 -13.64
N LEU A 40 -5.69 -13.98 -14.90
CA LEU A 40 -5.23 -12.63 -15.31
C LEU A 40 -6.34 -11.58 -15.34
N TYR A 41 -7.53 -11.92 -14.86
CA TYR A 41 -8.60 -10.93 -14.70
C TYR A 41 -8.28 -9.96 -13.55
N ASP A 42 -8.86 -8.77 -13.57
CA ASP A 42 -8.71 -7.79 -12.49
C ASP A 42 -8.95 -8.40 -11.10
N SER A 43 -9.93 -9.29 -10.97
CA SER A 43 -10.22 -10.03 -9.74
C SER A 43 -9.07 -10.89 -9.21
N GLY A 44 -8.14 -11.31 -10.09
CA GLY A 44 -6.97 -12.13 -9.78
C GLY A 44 -5.66 -11.35 -9.61
N ILE A 45 -5.50 -10.20 -10.27
CA ILE A 45 -4.23 -9.45 -10.30
C ILE A 45 -4.31 -8.03 -9.72
N LYS A 46 -5.49 -7.41 -9.66
CA LYS A 46 -5.68 -6.06 -9.12
C LYS A 46 -5.78 -6.11 -7.61
N THR A 47 -4.64 -5.94 -6.96
CA THR A 47 -4.48 -5.99 -5.50
C THR A 47 -4.52 -4.59 -4.89
N PRO A 48 -4.92 -4.45 -3.61
CA PRO A 48 -4.80 -3.18 -2.91
C PRO A 48 -3.32 -2.77 -2.79
N LEU A 49 -3.07 -1.47 -2.84
CA LEU A 49 -1.78 -0.85 -2.53
C LEU A 49 -2.06 0.47 -1.80
N LEU A 50 -1.64 0.56 -0.54
CA LEU A 50 -1.70 1.77 0.28
C LEU A 50 -0.28 2.08 0.78
N VAL A 51 0.10 3.36 0.74
CA VAL A 51 1.39 3.83 1.21
C VAL A 51 1.17 5.02 2.13
N ARG A 52 1.72 4.96 3.34
CA ARG A 52 1.80 6.07 4.28
C ARG A 52 3.28 6.39 4.50
N PHE A 53 3.69 7.60 4.18
CA PHE A 53 5.01 8.12 4.54
C PHE A 53 4.88 9.62 4.84
N PRO A 54 4.84 10.01 6.12
CA PRO A 54 4.70 11.41 6.52
C PRO A 54 5.75 12.30 5.87
N GLY A 55 5.35 13.50 5.45
CA GLY A 55 6.23 14.46 4.77
C GLY A 55 6.60 14.15 3.31
N VAL A 56 6.39 12.92 2.83
CA VAL A 56 6.70 12.51 1.45
C VAL A 56 5.44 12.27 0.61
N VAL A 57 4.47 11.54 1.15
CA VAL A 57 3.20 11.24 0.47
C VAL A 57 2.10 12.12 1.04
N ALA A 58 1.40 12.85 0.17
CA ALA A 58 0.27 13.69 0.56
C ALA A 58 -0.86 12.83 1.16
N PRO A 59 -1.34 13.12 2.39
CA PRO A 59 -2.44 12.37 3.01
C PRO A 59 -3.70 12.37 2.15
N GLY A 60 -4.39 11.21 2.07
CA GLY A 60 -5.64 11.07 1.33
C GLY A 60 -5.53 11.17 -0.20
N SER A 61 -4.32 11.33 -0.75
CA SER A 61 -4.13 11.39 -2.20
C SER A 61 -4.38 10.04 -2.88
N THR A 62 -4.72 10.09 -4.17
CA THR A 62 -4.93 8.89 -4.99
C THR A 62 -4.07 8.96 -6.24
N CYS A 63 -3.52 7.82 -6.66
CA CYS A 63 -2.75 7.70 -7.89
C CYS A 63 -3.45 6.74 -8.85
N ARG A 64 -3.67 7.17 -10.10
CA ARG A 64 -4.29 6.36 -11.17
C ARG A 64 -3.29 5.70 -12.11
N SER A 65 -1.99 5.99 -11.93
CA SER A 65 -0.95 5.39 -12.76
C SER A 65 -0.87 3.88 -12.50
N MET A 66 -0.51 3.12 -13.53
CA MET A 66 -0.29 1.69 -13.37
C MET A 66 0.92 1.43 -12.45
N SER A 67 0.67 0.69 -11.38
CA SER A 67 1.69 0.22 -10.46
C SER A 67 1.90 -1.28 -10.66
N VAL A 68 3.14 -1.68 -10.92
CA VAL A 68 3.55 -3.09 -10.93
C VAL A 68 4.33 -3.34 -9.65
N ARG A 69 4.16 -4.52 -9.05
CA ARG A 69 4.84 -4.85 -7.79
C ARG A 69 6.37 -4.79 -7.90
N SER A 70 6.96 -4.96 -9.07
CA SER A 70 8.42 -4.81 -9.22
C SER A 70 8.89 -3.35 -9.27
N THR A 71 8.00 -2.36 -9.36
CA THR A 71 8.39 -0.95 -9.59
C THR A 71 8.80 -0.19 -8.31
N TRP A 72 9.31 -0.88 -7.29
CA TRP A 72 9.78 -0.27 -6.04
C TRP A 72 11.05 0.57 -6.20
N HIS A 73 11.71 0.52 -7.35
CA HIS A 73 12.84 1.40 -7.65
C HIS A 73 12.36 2.87 -7.69
N ARG A 74 13.17 3.75 -7.08
CA ARG A 74 12.93 5.20 -6.86
C ARG A 74 11.90 5.80 -7.81
N ARG A 75 10.62 5.74 -7.42
CA ARG A 75 9.56 6.55 -8.01
C ARG A 75 9.51 7.86 -7.26
N SER A 76 9.51 8.97 -7.99
CA SER A 76 9.14 10.28 -7.44
C SER A 76 7.68 10.18 -7.02
N TRP A 77 7.45 9.99 -5.72
CA TRP A 77 6.13 10.05 -5.07
C TRP A 77 5.66 11.51 -5.00
N THR A 78 5.67 12.21 -6.13
CA THR A 78 5.29 13.62 -6.25
C THR A 78 4.34 13.74 -7.42
N SER A 79 3.13 13.19 -7.28
CA SER A 79 2.02 13.66 -8.09
C SER A 79 0.70 13.59 -7.32
N ALA A 80 0.36 14.73 -6.72
CA ALA A 80 -1.01 15.17 -6.56
C ALA A 80 -0.97 16.70 -6.75
N ARG A 81 -1.29 17.13 -7.97
CA ARG A 81 -1.98 18.40 -8.20
C ARG A 81 -3.45 18.06 -8.38
#